data_AF-A0A5B7BKC2-F1
#
_entry.id   AF-A0A5B7BKC2-F1
#
_cell.length_a   1.000
_cell.length_b   1.000
_cell.length_c   1.000
_cell.angle_alpha   90.00
_cell.angle_beta   90.00
_cell.angle_gamma   90.00
#
_symmetry.space_group_name_H-M   'P 1'
#
loop_
_entity.id
_entity.type
_entity.pdbx_description
1 polymer ?
#
loop_
_entity_poly.entity_id
_entity_poly.type
_entity_poly.pdbx_seq_one_letter_code
_entity_poly.pdbx_strand_id
1 'polypeptide(L)'
;KMTRDHNGFRKLLIVLTKAGKVFALHTGDGRVVWSLLLRSLRESEACKYPTGLNVYQWQVPHHHPMDENPSVLVVGRCGLGPNAPGVLSTVDTYTGQELNFLGSVHSIVQVIPLPFTDSTEQRLHLLIDADWHAHLYPRTPEAIGIFQHDFANVYWYSIEADNGIIRGHVMGNNCILEVADEY
;
A
#
# COMPACT_ATOMS: atom_id res chain seq x y z
N LYS A 1 -0.86 -9.62 -27.76
CA LYS A 1 -0.20 -10.36 -26.66
C LYS A 1 0.44 -9.33 -25.73
N MET A 2 0.13 -9.33 -24.43
CA MET A 2 0.80 -8.44 -23.47
C MET A 2 2.14 -9.07 -23.12
N THR A 3 3.17 -8.76 -23.90
CA THR A 3 4.53 -9.24 -23.70
C THR A 3 5.46 -8.05 -23.65
N ARG A 4 6.38 -8.08 -22.69
CA ARG A 4 7.47 -7.13 -22.57
C ARG A 4 8.22 -7.04 -23.91
N ASP A 5 8.43 -5.82 -24.39
CA ASP A 5 9.27 -5.56 -25.55
C ASP A 5 10.76 -5.63 -25.17
N HIS A 6 11.63 -5.74 -26.16
CA HIS A 6 13.08 -5.85 -25.95
C HIS A 6 13.64 -4.72 -25.09
N ASN A 7 13.15 -3.49 -25.29
CA ASN A 7 13.62 -2.30 -24.60
C ASN A 7 12.88 -2.02 -23.29
N GLY A 8 11.82 -2.77 -22.97
CA GLY A 8 10.99 -2.55 -21.79
C GLY A 8 10.19 -1.24 -21.80
N PHE A 9 9.92 -0.65 -22.96
CA PHE A 9 9.07 0.53 -23.08
C PHE A 9 7.58 0.21 -22.98
N ARG A 10 7.17 -1.01 -23.32
CA ARG A 10 5.79 -1.48 -23.17
C ARG A 10 5.54 -1.92 -21.73
N LYS A 11 4.88 -1.04 -20.98
CA LYS A 11 4.46 -1.24 -19.59
C LYS A 11 2.94 -1.06 -19.42
N LEU A 12 2.44 -1.52 -18.28
CA LEU A 12 1.13 -1.14 -17.75
C LEU A 12 1.30 -0.01 -16.75
N LEU A 13 0.54 1.06 -16.91
CA LEU A 13 0.40 2.12 -15.91
C LEU A 13 -0.81 1.79 -15.04
N ILE A 14 -0.60 1.58 -13.76
CA ILE A 14 -1.68 1.36 -12.79
C ILE A 14 -2.07 2.69 -12.19
N VAL A 15 -3.33 3.06 -12.33
CA VAL A 15 -3.85 4.37 -11.89
C VAL A 15 -5.00 4.15 -10.94
N LEU A 16 -4.92 4.80 -9.78
CA LEU A 16 -5.99 4.89 -8.79
C LEU A 16 -6.69 6.25 -8.92
N THR A 17 -8.02 6.23 -8.91
CA THR A 17 -8.83 7.45 -8.79
C THR A 17 -9.26 7.68 -7.35
N LYS A 18 -9.56 8.94 -7.02
CA LYS A 18 -10.12 9.32 -5.71
C LYS A 18 -11.41 8.55 -5.38
N ALA A 19 -12.20 8.17 -6.39
CA ALA A 19 -13.43 7.41 -6.25
C ALA A 19 -13.24 5.89 -6.04
N GLY A 20 -12.00 5.43 -5.83
CA GLY A 20 -11.71 4.01 -5.54
C GLY A 20 -11.65 3.09 -6.76
N LYS A 21 -11.70 3.65 -7.98
CA LYS A 21 -11.52 2.89 -9.22
C LYS A 21 -10.03 2.79 -9.57
N VAL A 22 -9.56 1.57 -9.86
CA VAL A 22 -8.23 1.26 -10.37
C VAL A 22 -8.33 0.82 -11.82
N PHE A 23 -7.38 1.22 -12.66
CA PHE A 23 -7.29 0.72 -14.03
C PHE A 23 -5.85 0.62 -14.49
N ALA A 24 -5.62 -0.31 -15.42
CA ALA A 24 -4.36 -0.43 -16.15
C ALA A 24 -4.49 0.24 -17.52
N LEU A 25 -3.59 1.18 -17.80
CA LEU A 25 -3.41 1.74 -19.13
C LEU A 25 -2.20 1.10 -19.80
N HIS A 26 -2.35 0.73 -21.07
CA HIS A 26 -1.22 0.31 -21.88
C HIS A 26 -0.43 1.54 -22.37
N THR A 27 0.86 1.60 -22.06
CA THR A 27 1.72 2.76 -22.39
C THR A 27 1.88 3.05 -23.88
N GLY A 28 1.70 2.06 -24.76
CA GLY A 28 1.92 2.24 -26.20
C GLY A 28 0.79 2.95 -26.95
N ASP A 29 -0.44 2.86 -26.47
CA ASP A 29 -1.65 3.35 -27.16
C ASP A 29 -2.66 4.00 -26.20
N GLY A 30 -2.38 4.02 -24.89
CA GLY A 30 -3.22 4.66 -23.86
C GLY A 30 -4.52 3.92 -23.56
N ARG A 31 -4.77 2.75 -24.15
CA ARG A 31 -6.04 2.05 -23.95
C ARG A 31 -6.15 1.46 -22.55
N VAL A 32 -7.37 1.41 -22.03
CA VAL A 32 -7.70 0.67 -20.80
C VAL A 32 -7.61 -0.82 -21.09
N VAL A 33 -6.70 -1.50 -20.40
CA VAL A 33 -6.53 -2.97 -20.49
C VAL A 33 -7.57 -3.66 -19.61
N TRP A 34 -7.72 -3.18 -18.38
CA TRP A 34 -8.74 -3.61 -17.43
C TRP A 34 -9.08 -2.42 -16.52
N SER A 35 -10.25 -2.51 -15.89
CA SER A 35 -10.65 -1.54 -14.86
C SER A 35 -11.47 -2.23 -13.78
N LEU A 36 -11.22 -1.86 -12.54
CA LEU A 36 -11.85 -2.43 -11.34
C LEU A 36 -12.30 -1.30 -10.42
N LEU A 37 -13.55 -1.34 -9.97
CA LEU A 37 -13.98 -0.57 -8.80
C LEU A 37 -13.73 -1.44 -7.57
N LEU A 38 -12.83 -1.02 -6.69
CA LEU A 38 -12.46 -1.80 -5.52
C LEU A 38 -13.64 -1.95 -4.57
N ARG A 39 -13.86 -3.16 -4.06
CA ARG A 39 -14.95 -3.41 -3.10
C ARG A 39 -14.69 -2.66 -1.80
N SER A 40 -13.44 -2.65 -1.39
CA SER A 40 -12.91 -1.96 -0.21
C SER A 40 -13.09 -0.43 -0.26
N LEU A 41 -13.16 0.17 -1.45
CA LEU A 41 -13.37 1.61 -1.65
C LEU A 41 -14.71 1.95 -2.31
N ARG A 42 -15.70 1.06 -2.14
CA ARG A 42 -17.08 1.29 -2.59
C ARG A 42 -17.95 1.73 -1.42
N GLU A 43 -18.87 2.64 -1.69
CA GLU A 43 -19.87 3.06 -0.71
C GLU A 43 -20.67 1.84 -0.22
N SER A 44 -20.79 1.72 1.10
CA SER A 44 -21.49 0.64 1.79
C SER A 44 -22.04 1.13 3.13
N GLU A 45 -22.83 0.31 3.82
CA GLU A 45 -23.31 0.63 5.17
C GLU A 45 -22.15 0.85 6.15
N ALA A 46 -21.07 0.06 6.02
CA ALA A 46 -19.86 0.18 6.83
C ALA A 46 -19.03 1.42 6.47
N CYS A 47 -19.09 1.87 5.21
CA CYS A 47 -18.32 3.02 4.74
C CYS A 47 -19.09 3.91 3.77
N LYS A 48 -19.57 5.05 4.27
CA LYS A 48 -20.29 6.04 3.45
C LYS A 48 -19.39 6.93 2.59
N TYR A 49 -18.13 7.12 3.00
CA TYR A 49 -17.21 8.06 2.34
C TYR A 49 -15.84 7.43 2.05
N PRO A 50 -15.77 6.38 1.20
CA PRO A 50 -14.50 5.82 0.80
C PRO A 50 -13.74 6.80 -0.09
N THR A 51 -12.41 6.82 0.05
CA THR A 51 -11.54 7.64 -0.80
C THR A 51 -10.23 6.91 -1.07
N GLY A 52 -9.87 6.79 -2.33
CA GLY A 52 -8.54 6.32 -2.74
C GLY A 52 -7.48 7.38 -2.41
N LEU A 53 -6.39 6.96 -1.77
CA LEU A 53 -5.30 7.84 -1.38
C LEU A 53 -4.10 7.66 -2.32
N ASN A 54 -3.52 6.46 -2.36
CA ASN A 54 -2.29 6.19 -3.10
C ASN A 54 -2.18 4.73 -3.55
N VAL A 55 -1.25 4.45 -4.45
CA VAL A 55 -0.88 3.11 -4.90
C VAL A 55 0.62 2.90 -4.73
N TYR A 56 1.00 1.73 -4.21
CA TYR A 56 2.39 1.34 -3.96
C TYR A 56 2.68 -0.01 -4.61
N GLN A 57 3.94 -0.29 -4.90
CA GLN A 57 4.36 -1.63 -5.32
C GLN A 57 4.20 -2.58 -4.13
N TRP A 58 3.40 -3.64 -4.31
CA TRP A 58 3.22 -4.66 -3.28
C TRP A 58 4.20 -5.80 -3.47
N GLN A 59 4.14 -6.46 -4.62
CA GLN A 59 4.95 -7.63 -4.92
C GLN A 59 5.43 -7.55 -6.36
N VAL A 60 6.73 -7.70 -6.56
CA VAL A 60 7.32 -7.75 -7.90
C VAL A 60 8.19 -9.01 -7.98
N PRO A 61 7.62 -10.13 -8.45
CA PRO A 61 8.33 -11.38 -8.52
C PRO A 61 9.55 -11.27 -9.45
N HIS A 62 10.75 -11.49 -8.92
CA HIS A 62 12.02 -11.37 -9.64
C HIS A 62 12.88 -12.63 -9.53
N HIS A 63 12.98 -13.23 -8.34
CA HIS A 63 13.98 -14.25 -8.04
C HIS A 63 13.44 -15.67 -7.91
N HIS A 64 12.15 -15.87 -8.12
CA HIS A 64 11.55 -17.19 -8.18
C HIS A 64 10.69 -17.32 -9.44
N PRO A 65 10.62 -18.50 -10.07
CA PRO A 65 9.47 -18.86 -10.91
C PRO A 65 8.24 -19.06 -10.01
N MET A 66 7.94 -18.09 -9.14
CA MET A 66 6.62 -17.99 -8.56
C MET A 66 5.69 -17.71 -9.73
N ASP A 67 4.72 -18.58 -9.95
CA ASP A 67 3.66 -18.42 -10.95
C ASP A 67 2.71 -17.24 -10.62
N GLU A 68 3.17 -16.29 -9.81
CA GLU A 68 2.41 -15.17 -9.29
C GLU A 68 2.62 -13.93 -10.18
N ASN A 69 1.52 -13.22 -10.41
CA ASN A 69 1.57 -11.95 -11.12
C ASN A 69 2.06 -10.84 -10.18
N PRO A 70 2.75 -9.82 -10.71
CA PRO A 70 3.05 -8.62 -9.93
C PRO A 70 1.76 -7.96 -9.45
N SER A 71 1.80 -7.39 -8.25
CA SER A 71 0.64 -6.81 -7.60
C SER A 71 0.98 -5.46 -6.95
N VAL A 72 -0.06 -4.66 -6.72
CA VAL A 72 0.05 -3.33 -6.09
C VAL A 72 -0.78 -3.26 -4.82
N LEU A 73 -0.31 -2.45 -3.87
CA LEU A 73 -1.02 -2.10 -2.66
C LEU A 73 -1.75 -0.79 -2.91
N VAL A 74 -3.08 -0.84 -2.89
CA VAL A 74 -3.95 0.32 -2.91
C VAL A 74 -4.26 0.71 -1.49
N VAL A 75 -4.00 1.97 -1.18
CA VAL A 75 -4.27 2.58 0.11
C VAL A 75 -5.40 3.58 -0.07
N GLY A 76 -6.40 3.45 0.77
CA GLY A 76 -7.51 4.37 0.88
C GLY A 76 -7.87 4.64 2.33
N ARG A 77 -8.99 5.33 2.52
CA ARG A 77 -9.58 5.58 3.83
C ARG A 77 -11.09 5.60 3.74
N CYS A 78 -11.74 5.37 4.86
CA CYS A 78 -13.17 5.50 5.02
C CYS A 78 -13.53 6.71 5.89
N GLY A 79 -13.77 7.87 5.28
CA GLY A 79 -14.13 9.09 5.98
C GLY A 79 -13.50 10.34 5.38
N LEU A 80 -13.96 11.49 5.88
CA LEU A 80 -13.59 12.81 5.33
C LEU A 80 -12.29 13.39 5.93
N GLY A 81 -11.90 12.93 7.13
CA GLY A 81 -10.75 13.46 7.87
C GLY A 81 -9.49 12.57 7.83
N PRO A 82 -8.35 13.07 8.33
CA PRO A 82 -7.11 12.31 8.45
C PRO A 82 -7.22 11.16 9.46
N ASN A 83 -8.04 11.31 10.51
CA ASN A 83 -8.25 10.29 11.55
C ASN A 83 -9.23 9.18 11.10
N ALA A 84 -9.69 9.23 9.85
CA ALA A 84 -10.57 8.21 9.30
C ALA A 84 -9.86 6.85 9.22
N PRO A 85 -10.55 5.74 9.49
CA PRO A 85 -9.96 4.40 9.36
C PRO A 85 -9.37 4.18 7.96
N GLY A 86 -8.17 3.60 7.93
CA GLY A 86 -7.51 3.24 6.69
C GLY A 86 -8.17 2.04 6.02
N VAL A 87 -7.91 1.90 4.73
CA VAL A 87 -8.33 0.75 3.92
C VAL A 87 -7.16 0.34 3.05
N LEU A 88 -6.85 -0.95 3.06
CA LEU A 88 -5.79 -1.55 2.25
C LEU A 88 -6.39 -2.58 1.32
N SER A 89 -5.90 -2.64 0.08
CA SER A 89 -6.32 -3.64 -0.89
C SER A 89 -5.16 -4.00 -1.80
N THR A 90 -4.96 -5.28 -2.08
CA THR A 90 -3.92 -5.74 -2.99
C THR A 90 -4.55 -6.15 -4.32
N VAL A 91 -4.02 -5.65 -5.43
CA VAL A 91 -4.56 -5.88 -6.77
C VAL A 91 -3.52 -6.53 -7.67
N ASP A 92 -3.89 -7.63 -8.31
CA ASP A 92 -3.10 -8.23 -9.39
C ASP A 92 -3.03 -7.28 -10.58
N THR A 93 -1.83 -6.88 -10.97
CA THR A 93 -1.65 -5.87 -12.04
C THR A 93 -1.89 -6.42 -13.44
N TYR A 94 -1.80 -7.73 -13.63
CA TYR A 94 -1.98 -8.39 -14.92
C TYR A 94 -3.46 -8.64 -15.20
N THR A 95 -4.20 -9.16 -14.22
CA THR A 95 -5.63 -9.52 -14.37
C THR A 95 -6.58 -8.40 -13.95
N GLY A 96 -6.14 -7.49 -13.08
CA GLY A 96 -7.01 -6.48 -12.47
C GLY A 96 -7.91 -7.03 -11.37
N GLN A 97 -7.61 -8.21 -10.82
CA GLN A 97 -8.35 -8.82 -9.73
C GLN A 97 -7.91 -8.26 -8.36
N GLU A 98 -8.87 -7.92 -7.51
CA GLU A 98 -8.63 -7.67 -6.07
C GLU A 98 -8.34 -9.01 -5.38
N LEU A 99 -7.11 -9.18 -4.90
CA LEU A 99 -6.61 -10.42 -4.30
C LEU A 99 -6.98 -10.50 -2.82
N ASN A 100 -6.80 -9.40 -2.10
CA ASN A 100 -7.07 -9.29 -0.66
C ASN A 100 -7.49 -7.85 -0.33
N PHE A 101 -8.25 -7.69 0.75
CA PHE A 101 -8.55 -6.38 1.30
C PHE A 101 -8.57 -6.45 2.83
N LEU A 102 -8.12 -5.36 3.45
CA LEU A 102 -8.20 -5.15 4.88
C LEU A 102 -8.85 -3.79 5.11
N GLY A 103 -10.08 -3.82 5.61
CA GLY A 103 -10.84 -2.62 5.97
C GLY A 103 -10.61 -2.24 7.43
N SER A 104 -10.89 -0.99 7.77
CA SER A 104 -10.91 -0.52 9.17
C SER A 104 -9.59 -0.70 9.91
N VAL A 105 -8.46 -0.48 9.25
CA VAL A 105 -7.17 -0.37 9.94
C VAL A 105 -7.04 0.99 10.63
N HIS A 106 -5.92 1.20 11.34
CA HIS A 106 -5.53 2.50 11.86
C HIS A 106 -5.67 3.60 10.80
N SER A 107 -5.87 4.83 11.23
CA SER A 107 -5.83 5.96 10.30
C SER A 107 -4.51 5.98 9.54
N ILE A 108 -4.52 6.47 8.30
CA ILE A 108 -3.31 6.49 7.46
C ILE A 108 -3.10 7.92 6.97
N VAL A 109 -2.12 8.58 7.57
CA VAL A 109 -1.67 9.93 7.19
C VAL A 109 -0.52 9.84 6.19
N GLN A 110 0.39 8.89 6.38
CA GLN A 110 1.54 8.68 5.51
C GLN A 110 1.84 7.19 5.37
N VAL A 111 2.34 6.80 4.19
CA VAL A 111 2.84 5.44 3.94
C VAL A 111 4.28 5.55 3.50
N ILE A 112 5.15 4.77 4.13
CA ILE A 112 6.59 4.74 3.86
C ILE A 112 6.93 3.33 3.36
N PRO A 113 7.19 3.16 2.05
CA PRO A 113 7.72 1.91 1.54
C PRO A 113 9.12 1.66 2.10
N LEU A 114 9.33 0.48 2.67
CA LEU A 114 10.65 0.05 3.13
C LEU A 114 11.44 -0.60 1.99
N PRO A 115 12.79 -0.58 2.04
CA PRO A 115 13.62 -1.22 1.04
C PRO A 115 13.68 -2.75 1.16
N PHE A 116 12.88 -3.33 2.06
CA PHE A 116 12.88 -4.75 2.37
C PHE A 116 11.72 -5.48 1.70
N THR A 117 11.96 -6.75 1.38
CA THR A 117 10.93 -7.70 0.95
C THR A 117 11.02 -8.95 1.81
N ASP A 118 9.89 -9.61 2.02
CA ASP A 118 9.87 -10.96 2.60
C ASP A 118 10.24 -12.03 1.56
N SER A 119 10.22 -13.30 1.98
CA SER A 119 10.50 -14.47 1.15
C SER A 119 9.56 -14.62 -0.06
N THR A 120 8.39 -13.98 -0.04
CA THR A 120 7.43 -13.95 -1.16
C THR A 120 7.65 -12.75 -2.08
N GLU A 121 8.72 -11.98 -1.88
CA GLU A 121 9.01 -10.74 -2.59
C GLU A 121 7.94 -9.64 -2.37
N GLN A 122 7.17 -9.74 -1.29
CA GLN A 122 6.25 -8.67 -0.86
C GLN A 122 7.04 -7.59 -0.13
N ARG A 123 6.85 -6.34 -0.56
CA ARG A 123 7.51 -5.17 0.01
C ARG A 123 6.84 -4.78 1.33
N LEU A 124 7.67 -4.53 2.34
CA LEU A 124 7.22 -4.03 3.62
C LEU A 124 6.95 -2.51 3.54
N HIS A 125 5.97 -2.05 4.30
CA HIS A 125 5.51 -0.68 4.38
C HIS A 125 5.28 -0.31 5.83
N LEU A 126 5.51 0.97 6.17
CA LEU A 126 5.05 1.56 7.42
C LEU A 126 3.86 2.46 7.13
N LEU A 127 2.79 2.24 7.88
CA LEU A 127 1.61 3.08 7.88
C LEU A 127 1.70 3.99 9.10
N ILE A 128 1.78 5.30 8.87
CA ILE A 128 1.81 6.30 9.94
C ILE A 128 0.40 6.79 10.17
N ASP A 129 -0.09 6.66 11.39
CA ASP A 129 -1.42 7.12 11.78
C ASP A 129 -1.44 8.59 12.24
N ALA A 130 -2.64 9.11 12.52
CA ALA A 130 -2.85 10.48 12.95
C ALA A 130 -2.23 10.80 14.33
N ASP A 131 -1.95 9.79 15.14
CA ASP A 131 -1.29 9.90 16.44
C ASP A 131 0.23 9.70 16.33
N TRP A 132 0.76 9.60 15.10
CA TRP A 132 2.16 9.37 14.77
C TRP A 132 2.70 8.00 15.20
N HIS A 133 1.84 7.01 15.40
CA HIS A 133 2.28 5.63 15.54
C HIS A 133 2.55 5.00 14.17
N ALA A 134 3.61 4.21 14.11
CA ALA A 134 4.01 3.49 12.91
C ALA A 134 3.57 2.03 13.00
N HIS A 135 2.83 1.58 11.98
CA HIS A 135 2.31 0.22 11.88
C HIS A 135 2.98 -0.51 10.71
N LEU A 136 3.58 -1.66 10.98
CA LEU A 136 4.22 -2.47 9.94
C LEU A 136 3.17 -3.24 9.11
N TYR A 137 3.33 -3.23 7.79
CA TYR A 137 2.48 -3.97 6.85
C TYR A 137 3.31 -4.58 5.69
N PRO A 138 3.18 -5.88 5.36
CA PRO A 138 2.38 -6.87 6.07
C PRO A 138 2.96 -7.16 7.46
N ARG A 139 2.10 -7.56 8.40
CA ARG A 139 2.51 -7.90 9.77
C ARG A 139 2.67 -9.41 9.94
N THR A 140 3.51 -10.03 9.11
CA THR A 140 3.87 -11.44 9.26
C THR A 140 5.03 -11.60 10.26
N PRO A 141 5.21 -12.78 10.88
CA PRO A 141 6.38 -13.03 11.74
C PRO A 141 7.70 -12.80 11.02
N GLU A 142 7.78 -13.14 9.74
CA GLU A 142 8.96 -12.89 8.90
C GLU A 142 9.19 -11.39 8.70
N ALA A 143 8.16 -10.64 8.32
CA ALA A 143 8.27 -9.19 8.13
C ALA A 143 8.69 -8.47 9.42
N ILE A 144 8.17 -8.90 10.57
CA ILE A 144 8.57 -8.40 11.89
C ILE A 144 10.05 -8.70 12.14
N GLY A 145 10.51 -9.93 11.88
CA GLY A 145 11.91 -10.31 12.07
C GLY A 145 12.86 -9.51 11.19
N ILE A 146 12.51 -9.30 9.92
CA ILE A 146 13.27 -8.47 8.97
C ILE A 146 13.33 -7.02 9.48
N PHE A 147 12.18 -6.46 9.85
CA PHE A 147 12.10 -5.07 10.28
C PHE A 147 12.87 -4.83 11.59
N GLN A 148 12.80 -5.76 12.55
CA GLN A 148 13.51 -5.64 13.82
C GLN A 148 15.03 -5.56 13.69
N HIS A 149 15.60 -6.22 12.67
CA HIS A 149 17.04 -6.18 12.41
C HIS A 149 17.53 -4.76 12.05
N ASP A 150 16.73 -4.01 11.29
CA ASP A 150 17.12 -2.71 10.73
C ASP A 150 16.28 -1.52 11.24
N PHE A 151 15.42 -1.76 12.23
CA PHE A 151 14.46 -0.80 12.77
C PHE A 151 15.07 0.53 13.19
N ALA A 152 16.24 0.49 13.83
CA ALA A 152 16.95 1.67 14.32
C ALA A 152 17.43 2.61 13.19
N ASN A 153 17.47 2.13 11.95
CA ASN A 153 17.93 2.87 10.78
C ASN A 153 16.77 3.47 9.96
N VAL A 154 15.54 3.40 10.46
CA VAL A 154 14.37 3.95 9.78
C VAL A 154 14.06 5.35 10.31
N TYR A 155 14.13 6.32 9.40
CA TYR A 155 13.88 7.73 9.67
C TYR A 155 12.84 8.25 8.68
N TRP A 156 12.01 9.18 9.11
CA TRP A 156 11.12 9.91 8.21
C TRP A 156 10.95 11.35 8.66
N TYR A 157 10.31 12.16 7.81
CA TYR A 157 10.01 13.53 8.13
C TYR A 157 8.52 13.82 7.89
N SER A 158 8.00 14.79 8.64
CA SER A 158 6.68 15.37 8.41
C SER A 158 6.78 16.88 8.17
N ILE A 159 5.84 17.41 7.39
CA ILE A 159 5.76 18.81 7.00
C ILE A 159 4.41 19.37 7.42
N GLU A 160 4.40 20.38 8.29
CA GLU A 160 3.25 21.23 8.55
C GLU A 160 3.38 22.50 7.73
N ALA A 161 2.85 22.46 6.49
CA ALA A 161 3.02 23.56 5.52
C ALA A 161 2.43 24.88 6.03
N ASP A 162 1.28 24.83 6.71
CA ASP A 162 0.60 26.02 7.25
C ASP A 162 1.43 26.75 8.31
N ASN A 163 2.25 26.00 9.06
CA ASN A 163 3.09 26.53 10.13
C ASN A 163 4.56 26.69 9.72
N GLY A 164 4.95 26.23 8.52
CA GLY A 164 6.33 26.21 8.06
C GLY A 164 7.26 25.30 8.88
N ILE A 165 6.73 24.24 9.51
CA ILE A 165 7.50 23.35 10.38
C ILE A 165 7.84 22.04 9.65
N ILE A 166 9.11 21.64 9.74
CA ILE A 166 9.58 20.31 9.32
C ILE A 166 10.06 19.57 10.57
N ARG A 167 9.56 18.36 10.81
CA ARG A 167 10.02 17.49 11.90
C ARG A 167 10.64 16.23 11.35
N GLY A 168 11.78 15.84 11.91
CA GLY A 168 12.37 14.53 11.71
C GLY A 168 11.90 13.58 12.80
N HIS A 169 11.66 12.34 12.43
CA HIS A 169 11.23 11.26 13.31
C HIS A 169 12.20 10.09 13.18
N VAL A 170 12.46 9.46 14.31
CA VAL A 170 13.20 8.21 14.40
C VAL A 170 12.32 7.21 15.11
N MET A 171 12.47 5.95 14.72
CA MET A 171 11.84 4.83 15.38
C MET A 171 12.29 4.68 16.84
N GLY A 172 11.36 4.86 17.79
CA GLY A 172 11.54 4.64 19.23
C GLY A 172 11.28 3.18 19.63
N ASN A 173 11.22 2.83 20.91
CA ASN A 173 11.07 1.41 21.34
C ASN A 173 9.89 0.68 20.68
N ASN A 174 10.11 -0.59 20.31
CA ASN A 174 9.07 -1.47 19.77
C ASN A 174 8.01 -1.79 20.82
N CYS A 175 6.76 -1.40 20.58
CA CYS A 175 5.60 -1.93 21.30
C CYS A 175 5.14 -3.23 20.62
N ILE A 176 5.76 -4.35 20.97
CA ILE A 176 5.20 -5.67 20.64
C ILE A 176 4.06 -5.89 21.64
N LEU A 177 2.83 -5.56 21.25
CA LEU A 177 1.66 -6.03 21.99
C LEU A 177 1.59 -7.56 21.80
N GLU A 178 1.63 -8.32 22.90
CA GLU A 178 1.47 -9.79 22.90
C GLU A 178 0.07 -10.25 22.47
N VAL A 179 -0.85 -9.30 22.25
CA VAL A 179 -2.20 -9.57 21.79
C VAL A 179 -2.21 -9.47 20.28
N ALA A 180 -2.61 -10.55 19.60
CA ALA A 180 -2.92 -10.52 18.19
C ALA A 180 -3.94 -9.40 17.94
N ASP A 181 -3.59 -8.44 17.09
CA ASP A 181 -4.56 -7.47 16.60
C ASP A 181 -5.59 -8.26 15.79
N GLU A 182 -6.73 -8.59 16.42
CA GLU A 182 -7.91 -9.11 15.75
C GLU A 182 -8.49 -7.99 14.87
N TYR A 183 -7.99 -7.87 13.65
CA TYR A 183 -8.64 -7.12 12.56
C TYR A 183 -8.69 -7.98 11.30
#